data_AF-A0A1Z9MW16-F1
#
_entry.id   AF-A0A1Z9MW16-F1
#
_cell.length_a   1.000
_cell.length_b   1.000
_cell.length_c   1.000
_cell.angle_alpha   90.00
_cell.angle_beta   90.00
_cell.angle_gamma   90.00
#
_symmetry.space_group_name_H-M   'P 1'
#
loop_
_entity.id
_entity.type
_entity.pdbx_description
1 polymer ?
#
loop_
_entity_poly.entity_id
_entity_poly.type
_entity_poly.pdbx_seq_one_letter_code
_entity_poly.pdbx_strand_id
1 'polypeptide(L)'
;MNIDLKSNNYIFFYIVLFLFFSAEKVTGAEIVKDRNGNYYIIKEDGSYKKLPPLKPGMKYVLKPKEIKKPKKEIMKKNLRDKSTRSAKRVITRQSF
;
A
#
# COMPACT_ATOMS: atom_id res chain seq x y z
N MET A 1 37.54 18.06 -34.18
CA MET A 1 36.12 18.39 -34.47
C MET A 1 35.70 19.39 -33.40
N ASN A 2 35.77 20.69 -33.72
CA ASN A 2 35.45 21.76 -32.77
C ASN A 2 33.93 21.87 -32.66
N ILE A 3 33.40 21.51 -31.50
CA ILE A 3 31.97 21.59 -31.20
C ILE A 3 31.71 23.05 -30.85
N ASP A 4 30.94 23.74 -31.69
CA ASP A 4 30.61 25.16 -31.55
C ASP A 4 29.85 25.38 -30.22
N LEU A 5 30.38 26.26 -29.34
CA LEU A 5 29.81 26.53 -28.01
C LEU A 5 28.36 27.03 -28.09
N LYS A 6 27.95 27.66 -29.19
CA LYS A 6 26.54 28.06 -29.38
C LYS A 6 25.61 26.86 -29.52
N SER A 7 26.04 25.79 -30.18
CA SER A 7 25.23 24.57 -30.35
C SER A 7 25.00 23.84 -29.01
N ASN A 8 26.00 23.88 -28.11
CA ASN A 8 25.93 23.26 -26.79
C ASN A 8 24.80 23.83 -25.92
N ASN A 9 24.52 25.14 -26.02
CA ASN A 9 23.44 25.75 -25.23
C ASN A 9 22.05 25.26 -25.67
N TYR A 10 21.84 25.07 -26.98
CA TYR A 10 20.58 24.50 -27.49
C TYR A 10 20.46 23.02 -27.13
N ILE A 11 21.54 22.26 -27.22
CA ILE A 11 21.57 20.84 -26.84
C ILE A 11 21.24 20.70 -25.35
N PHE A 12 21.85 21.52 -24.49
CA PHE A 12 21.54 21.56 -23.07
C PHE A 12 20.07 21.92 -22.81
N PHE A 13 19.53 22.91 -23.53
CA PHE A 13 18.12 23.28 -23.47
C PHE A 13 17.19 22.12 -23.83
N TYR A 14 17.46 21.39 -24.91
CA TYR A 14 16.64 20.23 -25.31
C TYR A 14 16.74 19.07 -24.31
N ILE A 15 17.91 18.86 -23.70
CA ILE A 15 18.09 17.84 -22.65
C ILE A 15 17.26 18.20 -21.41
N VAL A 16 17.30 19.46 -20.98
CA VAL A 16 16.48 19.94 -19.85
C VAL A 16 14.99 19.80 -20.16
N LEU A 17 14.56 20.20 -21.37
CA LEU A 17 13.17 20.08 -21.81
C LEU A 17 12.70 18.61 -21.78
N PHE A 18 13.51 17.69 -22.32
CA PHE A 18 13.19 16.26 -22.33
C PHE A 18 13.06 15.67 -20.92
N LEU A 19 13.90 16.09 -19.98
CA LEU A 19 13.83 15.66 -18.58
C LEU A 19 12.54 16.15 -17.89
N PHE A 20 12.10 17.39 -18.16
CA PHE A 20 10.83 17.91 -17.64
C PHE A 20 9.63 17.10 -18.15
N PHE A 21 9.55 16.81 -19.44
CA PHE A 21 8.44 16.01 -20.01
C PHE A 21 8.47 14.54 -19.60
N SER A 22 9.65 13.98 -19.32
CA SER A 22 9.78 12.58 -18.89
C SER A 22 9.42 12.35 -17.42
N ALA A 23 9.35 13.42 -16.61
CA ALA A 23 9.08 13.33 -15.18
C ALA A 23 7.61 13.07 -14.84
N GLU A 24 6.66 13.30 -15.76
CA GLU A 24 5.23 13.10 -15.54
C GLU A 24 4.76 11.64 -15.72
N LYS A 25 5.56 10.68 -15.26
CA LYS A 25 5.00 9.33 -15.06
C LYS A 25 4.17 9.37 -13.78
N VAL A 26 2.86 9.57 -13.95
CA VAL A 26 1.84 9.37 -12.91
C VAL A 26 1.96 7.93 -12.43
N THR A 27 2.69 7.73 -11.33
CA THR A 27 3.13 6.42 -10.82
C THR A 27 2.14 5.81 -9.83
N GLY A 28 0.86 6.17 -9.95
CA GLY A 28 -0.17 5.68 -9.04
C GLY A 28 -1.56 5.73 -9.67
N ALA A 29 -2.47 4.94 -9.09
CA ALA A 29 -3.88 5.08 -9.42
C ALA A 29 -4.39 6.47 -8.98
N GLU A 30 -5.28 7.08 -9.74
CA GLU A 30 -5.89 8.38 -9.46
C GLU A 30 -7.41 8.29 -9.42
N ILE A 31 -8.07 9.15 -8.63
CA ILE A 31 -9.53 9.26 -8.63
C ILE A 31 -9.93 10.60 -9.27
N VAL A 32 -10.72 10.52 -10.33
CA VAL A 32 -11.20 11.69 -11.08
C VAL A 32 -12.72 11.80 -10.97
N LYS A 33 -13.22 13.03 -10.87
CA LYS A 33 -14.65 13.34 -10.86
C LYS A 33 -15.04 13.98 -12.19
N ASP A 34 -16.08 13.47 -12.84
CA ASP A 34 -16.64 14.10 -14.05
C ASP A 34 -17.55 15.29 -13.70
N ARG A 35 -17.96 16.03 -14.73
CA ARG A 35 -18.89 17.17 -14.58
C ARG A 35 -20.26 16.76 -14.05
N ASN A 36 -20.64 15.50 -14.24
CA ASN A 36 -21.90 14.92 -13.80
C ASN A 36 -21.84 14.40 -12.35
N GLY A 37 -20.68 14.52 -11.68
CA GLY A 37 -20.47 14.06 -10.32
C GLY A 37 -20.21 12.56 -10.17
N ASN A 38 -20.01 11.83 -11.27
CA ASN A 38 -19.54 10.45 -11.21
C ASN A 38 -18.03 10.42 -10.91
N TYR A 39 -17.61 9.39 -10.19
CA TYR A 39 -16.21 9.15 -9.85
C TYR A 39 -15.66 8.01 -10.69
N TYR A 40 -14.39 8.12 -11.07
CA TYR A 40 -13.65 7.10 -11.82
C TYR A 40 -12.30 6.88 -11.15
N ILE A 41 -11.82 5.64 -11.14
CA ILE A 41 -10.44 5.31 -10.78
C ILE A 41 -9.66 5.04 -12.07
N ILE A 42 -8.59 5.79 -12.29
CA ILE A 42 -7.61 5.57 -13.33
C ILE A 42 -6.49 4.74 -12.69
N LYS A 43 -6.14 3.62 -13.30
CA LYS A 43 -5.07 2.75 -12.82
C LYS A 43 -3.74 3.12 -13.47
N GLU A 44 -2.66 2.59 -12.90
CA GLU A 44 -1.29 2.73 -13.43
C GLU A 44 -1.12 2.17 -14.86
N ASP A 45 -1.95 1.20 -15.26
CA ASP A 45 -1.96 0.64 -16.62
C ASP A 45 -2.75 1.51 -17.63
N GLY A 46 -3.25 2.68 -17.20
CA GLY A 46 -4.09 3.57 -18.00
C GLY A 46 -5.54 3.11 -18.14
N SER A 47 -5.91 1.92 -17.62
CA SER A 47 -7.30 1.49 -17.60
C SER A 47 -8.10 2.29 -16.58
N TYR A 48 -9.38 2.54 -16.88
CA TYR A 48 -10.27 3.26 -15.99
C TYR A 48 -11.47 2.41 -15.57
N LYS A 49 -11.98 2.65 -14.36
CA LYS A 49 -13.19 2.01 -13.86
C LYS A 49 -14.09 3.02 -13.19
N LYS A 50 -15.39 2.99 -13.52
CA LYS A 50 -16.41 3.80 -12.84
C LYS A 50 -16.58 3.32 -11.40
N LEU A 51 -16.54 4.27 -10.46
CA LEU A 51 -16.82 4.03 -9.06
C LEU A 51 -18.32 4.21 -8.78
N PRO A 52 -18.87 3.49 -7.79
CA PRO A 52 -20.26 3.64 -7.41
C PRO A 52 -20.57 5.06 -6.88
N PRO A 53 -21.85 5.45 -6.77
CA PRO A 53 -22.21 6.70 -6.12
C PRO A 53 -21.90 6.64 -4.62
N LEU A 54 -21.37 7.73 -4.08
CA LEU A 54 -21.12 7.91 -2.64
C LEU A 54 -22.39 8.42 -1.93
N LYS A 55 -22.51 8.11 -0.65
CA LYS A 55 -23.50 8.77 0.22
C LYS A 55 -23.08 10.23 0.46
N PRO A 56 -24.04 11.13 0.72
CA PRO A 56 -23.74 12.52 1.09
C PRO A 56 -22.73 12.58 2.24
N GLY A 57 -21.73 13.46 2.13
CA GLY A 57 -20.67 13.63 3.13
C GLY A 57 -19.53 12.62 3.07
N MET A 58 -19.57 11.63 2.17
CA MET A 58 -18.47 10.66 1.99
C MET A 58 -17.55 11.04 0.81
N LYS A 59 -16.29 10.60 0.88
CA LYS A 59 -15.29 10.77 -0.19
C LYS A 59 -14.51 9.49 -0.45
N TYR A 60 -14.06 9.30 -1.67
CA TYR A 60 -13.12 8.24 -2.00
C TYR A 60 -11.71 8.61 -1.55
N VAL A 61 -10.96 7.63 -1.06
CA VAL A 61 -9.57 7.78 -0.63
C VAL A 61 -8.76 6.60 -1.18
N LEU A 62 -7.69 6.90 -1.91
CA LEU A 62 -6.72 5.89 -2.32
C LEU A 62 -5.89 5.50 -1.09
N LYS A 63 -5.88 4.21 -0.77
CA LYS A 63 -5.03 3.69 0.29
C LYS A 63 -3.74 3.14 -0.34
N PRO A 64 -2.55 3.48 0.19
CA PRO A 64 -1.33 2.84 -0.24
C PRO A 64 -1.44 1.33 0.00
N LYS A 65 -0.90 0.53 -0.93
CA LYS A 65 -0.89 -0.93 -0.80
C LYS A 65 0.02 -1.31 0.36
N GLU A 66 -0.55 -1.79 1.45
CA GLU A 66 0.23 -2.38 2.54
C GLU A 66 0.88 -3.67 2.04
N ILE A 67 2.19 -3.63 1.81
CA ILE A 67 2.99 -4.84 1.58
C ILE A 67 3.01 -5.60 2.91
N LYS A 68 2.11 -6.57 3.06
CA LYS A 68 2.13 -7.48 4.21
C LYS A 68 3.47 -8.19 4.19
N LYS A 69 4.36 -7.81 5.12
CA LYS A 69 5.60 -8.56 5.36
C LYS A 69 5.20 -10.02 5.63
N PRO A 70 5.83 -11.01 4.99
CA PRO A 70 5.51 -12.40 5.24
C PRO A 70 5.63 -12.66 6.74
N LYS A 71 4.57 -13.18 7.35
CA LYS A 71 4.60 -13.59 8.76
C LYS A 71 5.71 -14.63 8.87
N LYS A 72 6.78 -14.32 9.61
CA LYS A 72 7.69 -15.36 10.08
C LYS A 72 6.84 -16.31 10.92
N GLU A 73 6.58 -17.50 10.42
CA GLU A 73 6.00 -18.57 11.24
C GLU A 73 7.01 -18.85 12.34
N ILE A 74 6.73 -18.33 13.53
CA ILE A 74 7.45 -18.73 14.74
C ILE A 74 7.03 -20.18 14.94
N MET A 75 7.87 -21.10 14.49
CA MET A 75 7.75 -22.53 14.73
C MET A 75 7.57 -22.72 16.24
N LYS A 76 6.32 -22.92 16.66
CA LYS A 76 6.00 -23.24 18.05
C LYS A 76 6.61 -24.61 18.30
N LYS A 77 7.81 -24.62 18.86
CA LYS A 77 8.43 -25.83 19.40
C LYS A 77 7.44 -26.36 20.44
N ASN A 78 6.75 -27.45 20.08
CA ASN A 78 5.84 -28.15 20.97
C ASN A 78 6.63 -28.61 22.19
N LEU A 79 6.64 -27.81 23.26
CA LEU A 79 6.97 -28.27 24.60
C LEU A 79 5.79 -29.11 25.08
N ARG A 80 5.70 -30.34 24.55
CA ARG A 80 5.05 -31.43 25.27
C ARG A 80 6.00 -31.79 26.41
N ASP A 81 5.83 -31.15 27.55
CA ASP A 81 6.07 -31.82 28.81
C ASP A 81 4.87 -31.62 29.72
N LYS A 82 4.14 -32.73 29.88
CA LYS A 82 2.99 -32.89 30.75
C LYS A 82 3.47 -32.73 32.19
N SER A 83 3.05 -31.67 32.87
CA SER A 83 2.93 -31.66 34.33
C SER A 83 1.54 -31.16 34.71
N THR A 84 0.51 -31.94 34.36
CA THR A 84 -0.80 -31.84 35.00
C THR A 84 -0.75 -32.62 36.31
N ARG A 85 -0.11 -32.05 37.34
CA ARG A 85 -0.45 -32.38 38.74
C ARG A 85 -1.19 -31.20 39.33
N SER A 86 -2.48 -31.11 39.02
CA SER A 86 -3.40 -30.31 39.82
C SER A 86 -3.67 -31.09 41.10
N ALA A 87 -3.15 -30.62 42.23
CA ALA A 87 -3.51 -31.16 43.53
C ALA A 87 -4.91 -30.66 43.91
N LYS A 88 -5.82 -31.59 44.21
CA LYS A 88 -7.16 -31.29 44.73
C LYS A 88 -7.14 -31.43 46.25
N ARG A 89 -7.50 -30.37 46.97
CA ARG A 89 -7.61 -30.39 48.44
C ARG A 89 -8.79 -31.29 48.85
N VAL A 90 -8.53 -32.32 49.66
CA VAL A 90 -9.56 -33.16 50.29
C VAL A 90 -9.80 -32.62 51.70
N ILE A 91 -11.05 -32.35 52.05
CA ILE A 91 -11.45 -31.97 53.41
C ILE A 91 -12.02 -33.21 54.06
N THR A 92 -11.34 -33.77 55.05
CA THR A 92 -11.86 -34.84 55.91
C THR A 92 -12.61 -34.22 57.09
N ARG A 93 -13.89 -34.54 57.24
CA ARG A 93 -14.62 -34.26 58.48
C ARG A 93 -14.32 -35.40 59.45
N GLN A 94 -13.60 -35.10 60.53
CA GLN A 94 -13.52 -36.02 61.67
C GLN A 94 -14.83 -35.92 62.44
N SER A 95 -15.53 -37.04 62.56
CA SER A 95 -16.61 -37.23 63.53
C SER A 95 -16.08 -38.19 64.59
N PHE A 96 -15.95 -37.72 65.83
CA PHE A 96 -16.37 -38.37 67.07
C PHE A 96 -16.11 -37.40 68.22
#